data_AF-A0A813DLH5-F1
#
_entry.id   AF-A0A813DLH5-F1
#
_cell.length_a   1.000
_cell.length_b   1.000
_cell.length_c   1.000
_cell.angle_alpha   90.00
_cell.angle_beta   90.00
_cell.angle_gamma   90.00
#
_symmetry.space_group_name_H-M   'P 1'
#
loop_
_entity.id
_entity.type
_entity.pdbx_description
1 polymer ?
#
loop_
_entity_poly.entity_id
_entity_poly.type
_entity_poly.pdbx_seq_one_letter_code
_entity_poly.pdbx_strand_id
1 'polypeptide(L)'
;MSTGQGEYTLQTCASKPGQRVKQISGGIDGTVMLKDIDDGRCLVALSGSVLGLGSCGPANRWRVMRGPDGSCQIEHVTSNTCIDSANAGPGGRPILYSCHPRSGVGQTQKFDHVTNQSWIRTPGSWGDNGRQRMFPLCLDRLPVASRSITIQDCGETTKLGVRWERIHEFVPLETKLWNDAEKPLASDGVLGGDMAPP
;
A
#
# COMPACT_ATOMS: atom_id res chain seq x y z
N MET A 1 13.00 -25.64 12.12
CA MET A 1 12.39 -24.81 11.05
C MET A 1 11.47 -23.81 11.72
N SER A 2 11.95 -22.59 11.97
CA SER A 2 11.24 -21.55 12.73
C SER A 2 10.78 -20.46 11.75
N THR A 3 9.63 -20.67 11.12
CA THR A 3 9.08 -19.79 10.09
C THR A 3 8.02 -18.85 10.67
N GLY A 4 8.33 -17.55 10.72
CA GLY A 4 7.38 -16.47 10.39
C GLY A 4 6.13 -16.26 11.25
N GLN A 5 6.09 -16.71 12.50
CA GLN A 5 4.85 -16.61 13.32
C GLN A 5 4.53 -15.21 13.88
N GLY A 6 5.33 -14.18 13.58
CA GLY A 6 5.11 -12.84 14.14
C GLY A 6 5.75 -11.69 13.38
N GLU A 7 5.97 -11.79 12.07
CA GLU A 7 6.51 -10.68 11.29
C GLU A 7 5.61 -10.40 10.09
N TYR A 8 4.85 -9.31 10.19
CA TYR A 8 4.27 -8.69 9.02
C TYR A 8 5.33 -7.86 8.29
N THR A 9 5.18 -7.74 6.98
CA THR A 9 5.89 -6.77 6.15
C THR A 9 4.88 -5.89 5.44
N LEU A 10 5.27 -4.69 5.03
CA LEU A 10 4.45 -3.83 4.19
C LEU A 10 4.70 -4.19 2.73
N GLN A 11 3.66 -4.60 2.03
CA GLN A 11 3.73 -5.00 0.63
C GLN A 11 2.57 -4.38 -0.14
N THR A 12 2.59 -4.43 -1.47
CA THR A 12 1.46 -3.98 -2.29
C THR A 12 0.18 -4.69 -1.84
N CYS A 13 -0.97 -4.00 -1.86
CA CYS A 13 -2.27 -4.55 -1.43
C CYS A 13 -2.89 -5.56 -2.43
N ALA A 14 -2.10 -6.47 -2.98
CA ALA A 14 -2.58 -7.51 -3.88
C ALA A 14 -3.44 -8.55 -3.15
N SER A 15 -4.39 -9.15 -3.84
CA SER A 15 -5.16 -10.25 -3.23
C SER A 15 -4.34 -11.54 -3.29
N LYS A 16 -3.68 -11.90 -2.18
CA LYS A 16 -2.93 -13.17 -2.04
C LYS A 16 -2.86 -13.60 -0.56
N PRO A 17 -2.53 -14.88 -0.27
CA PRO A 17 -2.35 -15.33 1.09
C PRO A 17 -1.39 -14.46 1.89
N GLY A 18 -1.78 -14.12 3.12
CA GLY A 18 -0.97 -13.32 4.04
C GLY A 18 -1.19 -11.81 3.95
N GLN A 19 -1.89 -11.30 2.92
CA GLN A 19 -2.24 -9.89 2.77
C GLN A 19 -3.70 -9.56 3.12
N ARG A 20 -4.41 -10.52 3.72
CA ARG A 20 -5.86 -10.46 3.87
C ARG A 20 -6.23 -10.23 5.33
N VAL A 21 -5.80 -9.10 5.89
CA VAL A 21 -6.20 -8.66 7.22
C VAL A 21 -7.51 -7.88 7.12
N LYS A 22 -8.58 -8.44 7.68
CA LYS A 22 -9.91 -7.82 7.72
C LYS A 22 -10.28 -7.39 9.14
N GLN A 23 -10.92 -6.25 9.24
CA GLN A 23 -11.74 -5.89 10.37
C GLN A 23 -13.01 -6.74 10.38
N ILE A 24 -13.28 -7.46 11.46
CA ILE A 24 -14.36 -8.47 11.52
C ILE A 24 -15.35 -8.30 12.67
N SER A 25 -15.22 -7.26 13.48
CA SER A 25 -16.24 -6.95 14.48
C SER A 25 -16.12 -5.49 14.91
N GLY A 26 -17.18 -4.70 14.89
CA GLY A 26 -17.29 -3.48 15.70
C GLY A 26 -17.95 -3.86 17.02
N GLY A 27 -17.19 -3.89 18.12
CA GLY A 27 -17.77 -4.08 19.45
C GLY A 27 -18.63 -2.88 19.86
N ILE A 28 -19.39 -3.03 20.95
CA ILE A 28 -20.24 -1.98 21.53
C ILE A 28 -19.40 -0.73 21.89
N ASP A 29 -18.12 -0.92 22.24
CA ASP A 29 -17.21 0.14 22.69
C ASP A 29 -16.41 0.79 21.56
N GLY A 30 -16.80 0.59 20.29
CA GLY A 30 -16.14 1.17 19.13
C GLY A 30 -14.76 0.57 18.80
N THR A 31 -14.38 -0.54 19.44
CA THR A 31 -13.14 -1.28 19.17
C THR A 31 -13.39 -2.47 18.26
N VAL A 32 -12.35 -2.90 17.56
CA VAL A 32 -12.44 -3.90 16.50
C VAL A 32 -11.40 -5.00 16.64
N MET A 33 -11.67 -6.15 16.03
CA MET A 33 -10.65 -7.19 15.83
C MET A 33 -10.20 -7.14 14.37
N LEU A 34 -8.89 -7.22 14.18
CA LEU A 34 -8.25 -7.38 12.88
C LEU A 34 -7.86 -8.84 12.75
N LYS A 35 -8.41 -9.55 11.77
CA LYS A 35 -8.23 -11.00 11.56
C LYS A 35 -7.59 -11.26 10.22
N ASP A 36 -6.56 -12.09 10.24
CA ASP A 36 -6.03 -12.68 9.04
C ASP A 36 -7.01 -13.72 8.52
N ILE A 37 -7.53 -13.50 7.31
CA ILE A 37 -8.56 -14.36 6.73
C ILE A 37 -8.02 -15.71 6.29
N ASP A 38 -6.73 -15.79 5.99
CA ASP A 38 -6.08 -17.02 5.55
C ASP A 38 -5.87 -18.02 6.70
N ASP A 39 -5.47 -17.52 7.87
CA ASP A 39 -5.09 -18.34 9.03
C ASP A 39 -6.16 -18.34 10.13
N GLY A 40 -7.03 -17.34 10.15
CA GLY A 40 -8.13 -17.22 11.11
C GLY A 40 -7.72 -16.68 12.48
N ARG A 41 -6.44 -16.40 12.71
CA ARG A 41 -5.96 -15.70 13.91
C ARG A 41 -6.08 -14.18 13.77
N CYS A 42 -6.04 -13.50 14.90
CA CYS A 42 -6.08 -12.03 14.95
C CYS A 42 -4.68 -11.44 14.88
N LEU A 43 -4.58 -10.23 14.32
CA LEU A 43 -3.43 -9.36 14.48
C LEU A 43 -3.31 -8.99 15.95
N VAL A 44 -2.14 -9.21 16.53
CA VAL A 44 -1.86 -8.96 17.95
C VAL A 44 -0.62 -8.11 18.11
N ALA A 45 -0.53 -7.38 19.22
CA ALA A 45 0.73 -6.85 19.71
C ALA A 45 1.50 -7.97 20.42
N LEU A 46 2.62 -8.40 19.84
CA LEU A 46 3.56 -9.29 20.52
C LEU A 46 4.45 -8.48 21.47
N SER A 47 5.24 -9.17 22.30
CA SER A 47 6.13 -8.53 23.28
C SER A 47 7.00 -7.44 22.63
N GLY A 48 6.94 -6.23 23.18
CA GLY A 48 7.68 -5.06 22.67
C GLY A 48 6.92 -4.31 21.57
N SER A 49 7.61 -4.01 20.47
CA SER A 49 7.13 -3.18 19.35
C SER A 49 6.74 -3.99 18.11
N VAL A 50 6.36 -5.27 18.26
CA VAL A 50 6.22 -6.22 17.14
C VAL A 50 4.76 -6.60 16.89
N LEU A 51 4.37 -6.66 15.61
CA LEU A 51 3.06 -7.14 15.14
C LEU A 51 3.10 -8.61 14.78
N GLY A 52 2.11 -9.40 15.22
CA GLY A 52 2.05 -10.81 14.86
C GLY A 52 0.66 -11.41 14.79
N LEU A 53 0.58 -12.74 14.79
CA LEU A 53 -0.68 -13.48 14.85
C LEU A 53 -0.86 -14.17 16.19
N GLY A 54 -2.07 -14.07 16.74
CA GLY A 54 -2.42 -14.70 18.01
C GLY A 54 -3.92 -14.92 18.16
N SER A 55 -4.31 -15.41 19.33
CA SER A 55 -5.72 -15.67 19.64
C SER A 55 -6.55 -14.38 19.56
N CYS A 56 -7.68 -14.47 18.86
CA CYS A 56 -8.68 -13.41 18.88
C CYS A 56 -9.28 -13.28 20.29
N GLY A 57 -9.38 -12.05 20.80
CA GLY A 57 -9.88 -11.83 22.15
C GLY A 57 -9.82 -10.36 22.56
N PRO A 58 -10.36 -10.03 23.75
CA PRO A 58 -10.47 -8.66 24.23
C PRO A 58 -9.11 -7.95 24.39
N ALA A 59 -8.05 -8.70 24.72
CA ALA A 59 -6.69 -8.16 24.86
C ALA A 59 -6.03 -7.77 23.52
N ASN A 60 -6.58 -8.22 22.39
CA ASN A 60 -6.00 -8.01 21.05
C ASN A 60 -6.94 -7.17 20.18
N ARG A 61 -7.59 -6.18 20.80
CA ARG A 61 -8.51 -5.26 20.13
C ARG A 61 -7.78 -4.02 19.65
N TRP A 62 -8.28 -3.48 18.54
CA TRP A 62 -7.76 -2.32 17.86
C TRP A 62 -8.80 -1.20 17.84
N ARG A 63 -8.35 0.05 17.84
CA ARG A 63 -9.20 1.23 17.70
C ARG A 63 -8.76 2.00 16.45
N VAL A 64 -9.72 2.31 15.59
CA VAL A 64 -9.51 3.21 14.45
C VAL A 64 -9.69 4.64 14.96
N MET A 65 -8.59 5.36 15.14
CA MET A 65 -8.61 6.76 15.55
C MET A 65 -8.60 7.66 14.31
N ARG A 66 -9.65 8.46 14.13
CA ARG A 66 -9.75 9.39 13.00
C ARG A 66 -9.35 10.80 13.45
N GLY A 67 -8.42 11.40 12.72
CA GLY A 67 -7.99 12.78 12.87
C GLY A 67 -8.92 13.76 12.13
N PRO A 68 -8.88 15.06 12.47
CA PRO A 68 -9.68 16.10 11.79
C PRO A 68 -9.34 16.27 10.30
N ASP A 69 -8.11 15.94 9.91
CA ASP A 69 -7.61 15.99 8.53
C ASP A 69 -7.97 14.75 7.70
N GLY A 70 -8.83 13.88 8.24
CA GLY A 70 -9.20 12.60 7.63
C GLY A 70 -8.15 11.50 7.77
N SER A 71 -6.98 11.80 8.35
CA SER A 71 -5.99 10.78 8.65
C SER A 71 -6.52 9.78 9.68
N CYS A 72 -6.05 8.55 9.61
CA CYS A 72 -6.48 7.49 10.51
C CYS A 72 -5.25 6.80 11.10
N GLN A 73 -5.29 6.47 12.39
CA GLN A 73 -4.31 5.64 13.08
C GLN A 73 -5.00 4.39 13.62
N ILE A 74 -4.25 3.29 13.69
CA ILE A 74 -4.75 2.01 14.20
C ILE A 74 -4.03 1.72 15.51
N GLU A 75 -4.73 1.96 16.62
CA GLU A 75 -4.21 1.80 17.98
C GLU A 75 -4.51 0.40 18.49
N HIS A 76 -3.52 -0.27 19.08
CA HIS A 76 -3.74 -1.45 19.89
C HIS A 76 -4.19 -1.04 21.28
N VAL A 77 -5.42 -1.42 21.66
CA VAL A 77 -6.11 -0.87 22.84
C VAL A 77 -5.41 -1.20 24.15
N THR A 78 -4.89 -2.42 24.30
CA THR A 78 -4.30 -2.86 25.57
C THR A 78 -2.91 -2.27 25.81
N SER A 79 -2.13 -2.01 24.75
CA SER A 79 -0.77 -1.45 24.87
C SER A 79 -0.72 0.07 24.64
N ASN A 80 -1.80 0.70 24.17
CA ASN A 80 -1.85 2.12 23.78
C ASN A 80 -0.77 2.52 22.76
N THR A 81 -0.43 1.59 21.86
CA THR A 81 0.54 1.81 20.77
C THR A 81 -0.14 1.73 19.42
N CYS A 82 0.30 2.53 18.46
CA CYS A 82 -0.22 2.55 17.10
C CYS A 82 0.67 1.73 16.17
N ILE A 83 0.05 1.17 15.13
CA ILE A 83 0.78 0.62 13.98
C ILE A 83 1.54 1.78 13.32
N ASP A 84 2.84 1.58 13.13
CA ASP A 84 3.75 2.53 12.52
C ASP A 84 4.52 1.81 11.41
N SER A 85 4.59 2.42 10.23
CA SER A 85 5.34 1.87 9.09
C SER A 85 6.85 1.95 9.27
N ALA A 86 7.35 2.64 10.30
CA ALA A 86 8.75 2.91 10.58
C ALA A 86 9.49 3.60 9.42
N ASN A 87 8.79 4.48 8.67
CA ASN A 87 9.25 5.05 7.39
C ASN A 87 9.67 3.98 6.37
N ALA A 88 9.21 2.75 6.54
CA ALA A 88 9.60 1.65 5.69
C ALA A 88 8.70 1.60 4.44
N GLY A 89 9.33 1.50 3.28
CA GLY A 89 8.65 1.29 2.00
C GLY A 89 8.20 -0.16 1.81
N PRO A 90 7.93 -0.59 0.56
CA PRO A 90 7.65 -1.99 0.24
C PRO A 90 8.77 -2.92 0.75
N GLY A 91 8.42 -4.04 1.38
CA GLY A 91 9.35 -4.94 2.08
C GLY A 91 9.66 -4.53 3.51
N GLY A 92 9.26 -3.32 3.92
CA GLY A 92 9.47 -2.79 5.26
C GLY A 92 8.77 -3.57 6.36
N ARG A 93 9.29 -3.51 7.58
CA ARG A 93 8.68 -4.15 8.74
C ARG A 93 7.95 -3.09 9.57
N PRO A 94 6.60 -3.12 9.65
CA PRO A 94 5.87 -2.22 10.53
C PRO A 94 6.11 -2.61 11.98
N ILE A 95 6.04 -1.61 12.86
CA ILE A 95 6.23 -1.74 14.29
C ILE A 95 5.01 -1.21 15.04
N LEU A 96 5.01 -1.42 16.35
CA LEU A 96 4.16 -0.71 17.28
C LEU A 96 4.96 0.41 17.95
N TYR A 97 4.42 1.62 17.88
CA TYR A 97 5.04 2.81 18.44
C TYR A 97 4.03 3.67 19.19
N SER A 98 4.50 4.64 19.98
CA SER A 98 3.63 5.61 20.63
C SER A 98 2.75 6.31 19.59
N CYS A 99 1.45 6.34 19.84
CA CYS A 99 0.50 7.00 18.94
C CYS A 99 0.82 8.49 18.82
N HIS A 100 0.90 8.99 17.59
CA HIS A 100 0.98 10.43 17.34
C HIS A 100 -0.30 11.16 17.81
N PRO A 101 -0.23 12.46 18.11
CA PRO A 101 -1.41 13.28 18.37
C PRO A 101 -2.41 13.21 17.22
N ARG A 102 -3.71 13.27 17.53
CA ARG A 102 -4.78 13.20 16.52
C ARG A 102 -4.71 14.31 15.46
N SER A 103 -4.12 15.46 15.80
CA SER A 103 -3.77 16.51 14.87
C SER A 103 -2.32 16.35 14.43
N GLY A 104 -2.07 16.25 13.12
CA GLY A 104 -0.70 16.12 12.61
C GLY A 104 -0.15 14.70 12.70
N VAL A 105 -0.99 13.68 12.43
CA VAL A 105 -0.55 12.30 12.31
C VAL A 105 0.56 12.23 11.26
N GLY A 106 1.77 11.86 11.68
CA GLY A 106 2.89 11.62 10.76
C GLY A 106 2.57 10.52 9.75
N GLN A 107 3.12 10.62 8.53
CA GLN A 107 2.85 9.69 7.42
C GLN A 107 3.05 8.21 7.81
N THR A 108 3.95 7.93 8.75
CA THR A 108 4.25 6.56 9.19
C THR A 108 3.11 5.88 9.92
N GLN A 109 2.26 6.63 10.62
CA GLN A 109 1.11 6.09 11.35
C GLN A 109 -0.21 6.34 10.63
N LYS A 110 -0.18 6.88 9.41
CA LYS A 110 -1.39 7.00 8.59
C LYS A 110 -1.73 5.64 8.01
N PHE A 111 -2.91 5.14 8.38
CA PHE A 111 -3.49 3.91 7.86
C PHE A 111 -4.96 4.14 7.54
N ASP A 112 -5.37 3.85 6.32
CA ASP A 112 -6.78 3.87 5.91
C ASP A 112 -7.52 2.64 6.44
N HIS A 113 -8.79 2.83 6.81
CA HIS A 113 -9.76 1.74 6.90
C HIS A 113 -10.66 1.75 5.66
N VAL A 114 -10.44 0.79 4.76
CA VAL A 114 -11.17 0.67 3.50
C VAL A 114 -12.51 -0.02 3.78
N THR A 115 -13.58 0.76 3.89
CA THR A 115 -14.89 0.31 4.42
C THR A 115 -15.54 -0.83 3.64
N ASN A 116 -15.48 -0.82 2.30
CA ASN A 116 -16.11 -1.84 1.45
C ASN A 116 -15.44 -3.23 1.55
N GLN A 117 -14.15 -3.26 1.89
CA GLN A 117 -13.35 -4.49 2.01
C GLN A 117 -13.03 -4.83 3.46
N SER A 118 -13.24 -3.86 4.36
CA SER A 118 -12.87 -3.87 5.78
C SER A 118 -11.36 -4.11 5.98
N TRP A 119 -10.50 -3.60 5.09
CA TRP A 119 -9.03 -3.78 5.17
C TRP A 119 -8.36 -2.56 5.79
N ILE A 120 -7.17 -2.78 6.33
CA ILE A 120 -6.25 -1.70 6.72
C ILE A 120 -5.06 -1.64 5.77
N ARG A 121 -4.62 -0.42 5.43
CA ARG A 121 -3.48 -0.18 4.54
C ARG A 121 -2.88 1.19 4.81
N THR A 122 -1.64 1.45 4.41
CA THR A 122 -1.14 2.83 4.33
C THR A 122 -1.89 3.59 3.22
N PRO A 123 -2.12 4.90 3.35
CA PRO A 123 -2.72 5.68 2.28
C PRO A 123 -1.78 5.77 1.08
N GLY A 124 -2.38 5.83 -0.11
CA GLY A 124 -1.64 6.24 -1.30
C GLY A 124 -1.35 7.74 -1.23
N SER A 125 -0.20 8.17 -1.72
CA SER A 125 0.14 9.59 -1.74
C SER A 125 1.08 9.91 -2.91
N TRP A 126 1.32 11.21 -3.10
CA TRP A 126 2.26 11.72 -4.09
C TRP A 126 3.38 12.48 -3.39
N GLY A 127 4.60 12.25 -3.82
CA GLY A 127 5.81 12.96 -3.43
C GLY A 127 6.50 13.54 -4.66
N ASP A 128 7.60 14.26 -4.43
CA ASP A 128 8.42 14.89 -5.47
C ASP A 128 7.57 15.72 -6.46
N ASN A 129 6.75 16.64 -5.92
CA ASN A 129 5.83 17.49 -6.70
C ASN A 129 4.96 16.71 -7.71
N GLY A 130 4.54 15.49 -7.35
CA GLY A 130 3.70 14.64 -8.18
C GLY A 130 4.47 13.65 -9.07
N ARG A 131 5.80 13.65 -9.05
CA ARG A 131 6.62 12.72 -9.85
C ARG A 131 6.73 11.34 -9.22
N GLN A 132 6.63 11.25 -7.90
CA GLN A 132 6.72 9.98 -7.19
C GLN A 132 5.37 9.59 -6.61
N ARG A 133 4.82 8.48 -7.11
CA ARG A 133 3.62 7.88 -6.55
C ARG A 133 4.00 6.87 -5.47
N MET A 134 3.53 7.10 -4.25
CA MET A 134 3.59 6.12 -3.18
C MET A 134 2.30 5.29 -3.21
N PHE A 135 2.47 3.99 -3.47
CA PHE A 135 1.33 3.07 -3.53
C PHE A 135 0.90 2.64 -2.12
N PRO A 136 -0.41 2.41 -1.89
CA PRO A 136 -0.89 1.84 -0.65
C PRO A 136 -0.22 0.48 -0.36
N LEU A 137 0.19 0.29 0.88
CA LEU A 137 0.80 -0.96 1.36
C LEU A 137 -0.09 -1.61 2.41
N CYS A 138 -0.21 -2.93 2.31
CA CYS A 138 -0.97 -3.77 3.22
C CYS A 138 -0.01 -4.61 4.06
N LEU A 139 -0.48 -5.05 5.22
CA LEU A 139 0.23 -5.98 6.07
C LEU A 139 0.27 -7.36 5.40
N ASP A 140 1.47 -7.84 5.10
CA ASP A 140 1.77 -9.14 4.48
C ASP A 140 2.59 -10.02 5.42
N ARG A 141 1.99 -11.10 5.94
CA ARG A 141 2.70 -12.10 6.76
C ARG A 141 3.35 -13.22 5.95
N LEU A 142 3.04 -13.34 4.67
CA LEU A 142 3.61 -14.34 3.76
C LEU A 142 4.14 -13.64 2.50
N PRO A 143 5.15 -12.74 2.66
CA PRO A 143 5.65 -11.97 1.54
C PRO A 143 6.28 -12.88 0.49
N VAL A 144 5.64 -12.91 -0.67
CA VAL A 144 6.23 -13.44 -1.90
C VAL A 144 7.25 -12.43 -2.40
N ALA A 145 8.46 -12.90 -2.71
CA ALA A 145 9.50 -12.06 -3.29
C ALA A 145 8.97 -11.36 -4.54
N SER A 146 9.06 -10.02 -4.54
CA SER A 146 8.71 -9.21 -5.70
C SER A 146 9.58 -9.64 -6.87
N ARG A 147 8.95 -9.97 -8.00
CA ARG A 147 9.70 -10.18 -9.24
C ARG A 147 10.11 -8.81 -9.76
N SER A 148 11.42 -8.59 -9.91
CA SER A 148 11.93 -7.39 -10.56
C SER A 148 11.61 -7.47 -12.05
N ILE A 149 10.74 -6.58 -12.52
CA ILE A 149 10.59 -6.32 -13.95
C ILE A 149 11.62 -5.25 -14.28
N THR A 150 12.58 -5.59 -15.13
CA THR A 150 13.56 -4.64 -15.65
C THR A 150 13.26 -4.37 -17.11
N ILE A 151 13.28 -3.10 -17.51
CA ILE A 151 13.32 -2.73 -18.92
C ILE A 151 14.77 -2.94 -19.37
N GLN A 152 14.96 -3.74 -20.41
CA GLN A 152 16.28 -4.03 -20.97
C GLN A 152 16.30 -3.61 -22.44
N ASP A 153 17.50 -3.36 -22.96
CA ASP A 153 17.69 -3.06 -24.37
C ASP A 153 17.26 -4.24 -25.26
N CYS A 154 16.54 -3.94 -26.34
CA CYS A 154 16.03 -4.96 -27.26
C CYS A 154 17.15 -5.72 -27.97
N GLY A 155 18.25 -5.04 -28.33
CA GLY A 155 19.40 -5.66 -29.00
C GLY A 155 20.13 -6.63 -28.08
N GLU A 156 20.39 -6.22 -26.84
CA GLU A 156 21.04 -7.08 -25.82
C GLU A 156 20.19 -8.31 -25.47
N THR A 157 18.88 -8.13 -25.28
CA THR A 157 17.98 -9.26 -24.98
C THR A 157 17.83 -10.23 -26.15
N THR A 158 17.87 -9.74 -27.39
CA THR A 158 17.86 -10.59 -28.59
C THR A 158 19.12 -11.45 -28.69
N LYS A 159 20.31 -10.90 -28.40
CA LYS A 159 21.58 -11.65 -28.38
C LYS A 159 21.57 -12.77 -27.35
N LEU A 160 20.89 -12.57 -26.22
CA LEU A 160 20.73 -13.56 -25.17
C LEU A 160 19.68 -14.65 -25.50
N GLY A 161 19.06 -14.59 -26.68
CA GLY A 161 18.07 -15.57 -27.12
C GLY A 161 16.72 -15.47 -26.39
N VAL A 162 16.47 -14.35 -25.69
CA VAL A 162 15.19 -14.11 -25.01
C VAL A 162 14.10 -13.96 -26.06
N ARG A 163 12.99 -14.68 -25.88
CA ARG A 163 11.80 -14.56 -26.74
C ARG A 163 10.69 -13.88 -25.96
N TRP A 164 10.07 -12.90 -26.61
CA TRP A 164 8.96 -12.16 -26.03
C TRP A 164 7.64 -12.72 -26.54
N GLU A 165 6.70 -12.93 -25.63
CA GLU A 165 5.31 -13.26 -25.96
C GLU A 165 4.43 -12.08 -25.57
N ARG A 166 3.60 -11.62 -26.52
CA ARG A 166 2.68 -10.50 -26.29
C ARG A 166 1.51 -11.00 -25.44
N ILE A 167 1.57 -10.75 -24.14
CA ILE A 167 0.57 -11.20 -23.16
C ILE A 167 -0.67 -10.30 -23.09
N HIS A 168 -0.55 -8.99 -23.34
CA HIS A 168 -1.68 -8.06 -23.43
C HIS A 168 -1.31 -6.82 -24.26
N GLU A 169 -2.19 -6.45 -25.21
CA GLU A 169 -2.09 -5.19 -25.94
C GLU A 169 -3.10 -4.21 -25.34
N PHE A 170 -2.61 -3.14 -24.75
CA PHE A 170 -3.43 -2.03 -24.29
C PHE A 170 -3.03 -0.77 -25.05
N VAL A 171 -3.98 -0.18 -25.76
CA VAL A 171 -3.82 1.15 -26.34
C VAL A 171 -4.49 2.13 -25.39
N PRO A 172 -3.73 2.98 -24.67
CA PRO A 172 -4.28 4.00 -23.79
C PRO A 172 -5.32 4.85 -24.50
N LEU A 173 -6.31 5.35 -23.76
CA LEU A 173 -7.35 6.21 -24.34
C LEU A 173 -6.71 7.45 -24.96
N GLU A 174 -5.70 8.03 -24.31
CA GLU A 174 -4.92 9.16 -24.79
C GLU A 174 -4.27 8.85 -26.14
N THR A 175 -3.72 7.65 -26.31
CA THR A 175 -3.12 7.21 -27.58
C THR A 175 -4.18 6.97 -28.65
N LYS A 176 -5.35 6.42 -28.30
CA LYS A 176 -6.47 6.29 -29.24
C LYS A 176 -6.94 7.66 -29.71
N LEU A 177 -7.23 8.57 -28.79
CA LEU A 177 -7.63 9.94 -29.08
C LEU A 177 -6.60 10.67 -29.94
N TRP A 178 -5.31 10.51 -29.64
CA TRP A 178 -4.23 11.09 -30.44
C TRP A 178 -4.17 10.54 -31.87
N ASN A 179 -4.38 9.23 -32.04
CA ASN A 179 -4.35 8.59 -33.34
C ASN A 179 -5.60 8.90 -34.18
N ASP A 180 -6.75 9.02 -33.53
CA ASP A 180 -8.05 9.29 -34.15
C ASP A 180 -8.24 10.79 -34.47
N ALA A 181 -7.47 11.68 -33.82
CA ALA A 181 -7.51 13.11 -34.08
C ALA A 181 -7.03 13.43 -35.50
N GLU A 182 -7.71 14.38 -36.15
CA GLU A 182 -7.20 15.00 -37.38
C GLU A 182 -5.84 15.62 -37.09
N LYS A 183 -4.83 15.15 -37.82
CA LYS A 183 -3.48 15.70 -37.69
C LYS A 183 -3.42 17.01 -38.48
N PRO A 184 -2.79 18.06 -37.92
CA PRO A 184 -2.58 19.28 -38.67
C PRO A 184 -1.84 18.98 -39.97
N LEU A 185 -2.21 19.66 -41.05
CA LEU A 185 -1.44 19.66 -42.28
C LEU A 185 -0.06 20.24 -42.01
N ALA A 186 0.93 19.86 -42.83
CA ALA A 186 2.28 20.45 -42.73
C ALA A 186 2.27 21.99 -42.93
N SER A 187 1.20 22.54 -43.50
CA SER A 187 0.94 23.97 -43.66
C SER A 187 0.29 24.64 -42.44
N ASP A 188 -0.25 23.85 -41.51
CA ASP A 188 -0.87 24.39 -40.31
C ASP A 188 0.23 24.87 -39.36
N GLY A 189 0.12 26.13 -38.92
CA GLY A 189 1.10 26.73 -38.02
C GLY A 189 1.27 25.87 -36.77
N VAL A 190 2.52 25.65 -36.35
CA VAL A 190 2.82 24.90 -35.13
C VAL A 190 2.19 25.64 -33.95
N LEU A 191 1.21 25.03 -33.30
CA LEU A 191 0.64 25.50 -32.03
C LEU A 191 1.60 25.14 -30.88
N GLY A 192 2.80 25.72 -30.93
CA GLY A 192 3.69 25.84 -29.80
C GLY A 192 3.70 27.30 -29.42
N GLY A 193 3.22 27.64 -28.22
CA GLY A 193 3.37 29.00 -27.73
C GLY A 193 4.82 29.42 -27.86
N ASP A 194 5.06 30.59 -28.44
CA ASP A 194 6.38 31.20 -28.42
C ASP A 194 6.88 31.13 -26.98
N MET A 195 8.16 30.76 -26.80
CA MET A 195 8.83 31.02 -25.52
C MET A 195 8.84 32.53 -25.33
N ALA A 196 7.76 33.09 -24.79
CA ALA A 196 7.81 34.40 -24.19
C ALA A 196 8.83 34.29 -23.05
N PRO A 197 9.95 35.03 -23.09
CA PRO A 197 10.83 35.08 -21.94
C PRO A 197 10.04 35.62 -20.73
N PRO A 198 10.41 35.19 -19.50
CA PRO A 198 9.69 35.54 -18.28
C PRO A 198 9.62 37.05 -18.01
#